data_AF-A0A397FWZ5-F1
#
_entry.id   AF-A0A397FWZ5-F1
#
_cell.length_a   1.000
_cell.length_b   1.000
_cell.length_c   1.000
_cell.angle_alpha   90.00
_cell.angle_beta   90.00
_cell.angle_gamma   90.00
#
_symmetry.space_group_name_H-M   'P 1'
#
loop_
_entity.id
_entity.type
_entity.pdbx_description
1 polymer ?
#
loop_
_entity_poly.entity_id
_entity_poly.type
_entity_poly.pdbx_seq_one_letter_code
_entity_poly.pdbx_strand_id
1 'polypeptide(L)'
;MTIRVALSSNMIFEPKHVKVIKSIHTSEASEIFYVTYKGAECCLKVFHMGDDPGFSDDGRDLCRYRCESQTYEALRSRGVCDRGFVPLFYGTYENLDPELFGNSLDSFKNDRRRPCAILTQYLPGATSLTAKNVTPGLLQLAIEGLKAIHSAWVIHNDAEPKNALVVSNRIVWVDFDVSIVFFAEKRGDLNLADEIESEVEFFCSCARKLDYGAVLNGTPIPSDPMPTSPPRPIRDEMLFHDRFVEYIYPRVRRALRAGFEQNPSLTATANHEAVTFDGGSAATLLDQFKPDTAILRSSDTLGTGDNRAPADLKVSWKWKSEWRTTTDAQDAREYKQVLSQLNYYMVQNKTKYGFIVTDTELVPVKRLAQSGHLAVGNAIPWTASGNQLTVRLGIWYISMLAARNDWQLSHHVLNG
;
A
#
# COMPACT_ATOMS: atom_id res chain seq x y z
N MET A 1 37.56 10.78 0.36
CA MET A 1 38.27 9.57 0.86
C MET A 1 37.44 8.38 0.41
N THR A 2 37.87 7.72 -0.66
CA THR A 2 37.10 6.68 -1.36
C THR A 2 37.08 5.41 -0.51
N ILE A 3 36.00 5.18 0.22
CA ILE A 3 35.81 3.93 0.98
C ILE A 3 35.54 2.83 -0.05
N ARG A 4 36.60 2.10 -0.41
CA ARG A 4 36.47 0.77 -1.02
C ARG A 4 35.89 -0.14 0.06
N VAL A 5 34.58 -0.34 0.02
CA VAL A 5 33.90 -1.42 0.75
C VAL A 5 34.51 -2.73 0.27
N ALA A 6 35.10 -3.49 1.19
CA ALA A 6 35.58 -4.84 0.91
C ALA A 6 34.35 -5.71 0.59
N LEU A 7 34.08 -5.92 -0.70
CA LEU A 7 33.04 -6.81 -1.17
C LEU A 7 33.38 -8.24 -0.72
N SER A 8 32.51 -8.80 0.12
CA SER A 8 32.35 -10.24 0.26
C SER A 8 32.31 -10.86 -1.13
N SER A 9 33.10 -11.90 -1.40
CA SER A 9 33.22 -12.54 -2.72
C SER A 9 31.88 -12.63 -3.47
N ASN A 10 31.67 -11.75 -4.45
CA ASN A 10 30.49 -11.77 -5.31
C ASN A 10 30.44 -13.14 -5.98
N MET A 11 29.28 -13.80 -5.88
CA MET A 11 29.10 -15.09 -6.53
C MET A 11 28.92 -14.83 -8.01
N ILE A 12 29.92 -15.17 -8.82
CA ILE A 12 29.89 -14.97 -10.27
C ILE A 12 29.55 -16.31 -10.91
N PHE A 13 28.47 -16.36 -11.70
CA PHE A 13 28.15 -17.56 -12.47
C PHE A 13 28.96 -17.60 -13.77
N GLU A 14 29.07 -18.77 -14.40
CA GLU A 14 29.83 -18.96 -15.64
C GLU A 14 28.88 -19.00 -16.84
N PRO A 15 28.90 -18.01 -17.76
CA PRO A 15 27.96 -17.92 -18.89
C PRO A 15 27.95 -19.17 -19.77
N LYS A 16 29.10 -19.81 -19.98
CA LYS A 16 29.22 -21.05 -20.79
C LYS A 16 28.35 -22.22 -20.29
N HIS A 17 27.94 -22.18 -19.02
CA HIS A 17 27.08 -23.21 -18.42
C HIS A 17 25.59 -22.82 -18.45
N VAL A 18 25.25 -21.64 -18.95
CA VAL A 18 23.89 -21.15 -19.10
C VAL A 18 23.38 -21.52 -20.49
N LYS A 19 22.21 -22.14 -20.57
CA LYS A 19 21.50 -22.38 -21.83
C LYS A 19 20.13 -21.73 -21.77
N VAL A 20 19.88 -20.77 -22.65
CA VAL A 20 18.58 -20.09 -22.75
C VAL A 20 17.55 -21.03 -23.36
N ILE A 21 16.40 -21.16 -22.70
CA ILE A 21 15.28 -21.97 -23.19
C ILE A 21 14.23 -21.08 -23.85
N LYS A 22 13.79 -20.00 -23.17
CA LYS A 22 12.85 -19.01 -23.70
C LYS A 22 12.90 -17.69 -22.94
N SER A 23 12.47 -16.61 -23.59
CA SER A 23 12.13 -15.37 -22.89
C SER A 23 10.81 -15.53 -22.12
N ILE A 24 10.76 -14.98 -20.92
CA ILE A 24 9.59 -14.97 -20.03
C ILE A 24 8.95 -13.58 -20.03
N HIS A 25 9.76 -12.53 -19.98
CA HIS A 25 9.32 -11.16 -19.84
C HIS A 25 10.34 -10.20 -20.44
N THR A 26 9.86 -9.15 -21.08
CA THR A 26 10.68 -8.09 -21.69
C THR A 26 10.12 -6.75 -21.26
N SER A 27 11.00 -5.85 -20.85
CA SER A 27 10.69 -4.46 -20.47
C SER A 27 11.77 -3.54 -21.03
N GLU A 28 11.55 -2.23 -20.96
CA GLU A 28 12.56 -1.25 -21.38
C GLU A 28 13.87 -1.33 -20.57
N ALA A 29 13.79 -1.78 -19.30
CA ALA A 29 14.95 -1.83 -18.40
C ALA A 29 15.66 -3.19 -18.39
N SER A 30 14.95 -4.29 -18.64
CA SER A 30 15.50 -5.63 -18.53
C SER A 30 14.64 -6.69 -19.24
N GLU A 31 15.28 -7.81 -19.54
CA GLU A 31 14.63 -9.03 -20.02
C GLU A 31 14.89 -10.21 -19.09
N ILE A 32 13.91 -11.08 -18.95
CA ILE A 32 13.94 -12.25 -18.07
C ILE A 32 13.82 -13.51 -18.92
N PHE A 33 14.76 -14.43 -18.75
CA PHE A 33 14.85 -15.68 -19.49
C PHE A 33 14.72 -16.88 -18.56
N TYR A 34 13.99 -17.89 -19.01
CA TYR A 34 14.04 -19.22 -18.44
C TYR A 34 15.26 -19.94 -19.03
N VAL A 35 16.17 -20.39 -18.16
CA VAL A 35 17.45 -20.97 -18.55
C VAL A 35 17.73 -22.25 -17.75
N THR A 36 18.67 -23.05 -18.23
CA THR A 36 19.34 -24.07 -17.41
C THR A 36 20.76 -23.64 -17.07
N TYR A 37 21.17 -23.86 -15.83
CA TYR A 37 22.53 -23.62 -15.36
C TYR A 37 23.00 -24.83 -14.56
N LYS A 38 24.08 -25.49 -15.02
CA LYS A 38 24.62 -26.72 -14.40
C LYS A 38 23.55 -27.80 -14.12
N GLY A 39 22.55 -27.90 -14.99
CA GLY A 39 21.44 -28.86 -14.88
C GLY A 39 20.25 -28.39 -14.03
N ALA A 40 20.34 -27.23 -13.36
CA ALA A 40 19.24 -26.65 -12.59
C ALA A 40 18.45 -25.64 -13.41
N GLU A 41 17.14 -25.59 -13.20
CA GLU A 41 16.24 -24.59 -13.78
C GLU A 41 16.38 -23.23 -13.08
N CYS A 42 16.69 -22.19 -13.85
CA CYS A 42 17.01 -20.87 -13.34
C CYS A 42 16.28 -19.76 -14.12
N CYS A 43 16.19 -18.60 -13.49
CA CYS A 43 15.78 -17.35 -14.09
C CYS A 43 17.04 -16.50 -14.32
N LEU A 44 17.27 -16.06 -15.55
CA LEU A 44 18.32 -15.10 -15.89
C LEU A 44 17.67 -13.75 -16.20
N LYS A 45 17.85 -12.76 -15.34
CA LYS A 45 17.44 -11.36 -15.60
C LYS A 45 18.64 -10.61 -16.15
N VAL A 46 18.52 -10.04 -17.35
CA VAL A 46 19.55 -9.30 -18.07
C VAL A 46 19.10 -7.85 -18.20
N PHE A 47 19.93 -6.90 -17.78
CA PHE A 47 19.60 -5.48 -17.69
C PHE A 47 20.20 -4.72 -18.86
N HIS A 48 19.41 -3.84 -19.47
CA HIS A 48 19.91 -2.83 -20.39
C HIS A 48 20.72 -1.79 -19.60
N MET A 49 21.99 -1.60 -19.95
CA MET A 49 22.88 -0.72 -19.22
C MET A 49 23.12 0.58 -19.98
N GLY A 50 22.74 1.69 -19.34
CA GLY A 50 23.01 3.05 -19.81
C GLY A 50 24.22 3.67 -19.13
N ASP A 51 24.27 5.01 -19.13
CA ASP A 51 25.15 5.74 -18.22
C ASP A 51 24.68 5.56 -16.77
N ASP A 52 25.63 5.64 -15.83
CA ASP A 52 25.33 5.44 -14.41
C ASP A 52 24.40 6.55 -13.91
N PRO A 53 23.16 6.23 -13.47
CA PRO A 53 22.22 7.23 -13.00
C PRO A 53 22.60 7.81 -11.63
N GLY A 54 23.55 7.20 -10.92
CA GLY A 54 24.00 7.67 -9.60
C GLY A 54 22.97 7.43 -8.50
N PHE A 55 22.84 8.41 -7.60
CA PHE A 55 21.95 8.34 -6.44
C PHE A 55 20.93 9.47 -6.49
N SER A 56 19.74 9.25 -5.92
CA SER A 56 18.78 10.32 -5.62
C SER A 56 19.30 11.21 -4.49
N ASP A 57 18.69 12.39 -4.36
CA ASP A 57 19.04 13.38 -3.33
C ASP A 57 18.94 12.81 -1.90
N ASP A 58 18.01 11.90 -1.64
CA ASP A 58 17.82 11.23 -0.35
C ASP A 58 18.74 10.01 -0.14
N GLY A 59 19.56 9.62 -1.13
CA GLY A 59 20.59 8.59 -1.02
C GLY A 59 20.22 7.19 -1.58
N ARG A 60 19.09 7.04 -2.28
CA ARG A 60 18.74 5.78 -2.97
C ARG A 60 19.61 5.59 -4.20
N ASP A 61 20.01 4.36 -4.47
CA ASP A 61 20.69 4.04 -5.72
C ASP A 61 19.67 4.02 -6.87
N LEU A 62 19.98 4.67 -7.97
CA LEU A 62 19.10 4.73 -9.14
C LEU A 62 19.43 3.65 -10.18
N CYS A 63 20.51 2.88 -9.97
CA CYS A 63 20.92 1.81 -10.88
C CYS A 63 20.18 0.51 -10.55
N ARG A 64 19.16 0.16 -11.37
CA ARG A 64 18.32 -1.03 -11.17
C ARG A 64 19.08 -2.34 -10.96
N TYR A 65 20.09 -2.60 -11.80
CA TYR A 65 20.97 -3.77 -11.63
C TYR A 65 21.68 -3.76 -10.28
N ARG A 66 22.18 -2.60 -9.85
CA ARG A 66 22.93 -2.46 -8.60
C ARG A 66 22.02 -2.66 -7.38
N CYS A 67 20.80 -2.10 -7.41
CA CYS A 67 19.79 -2.34 -6.39
C CYS A 67 19.49 -3.83 -6.23
N GLU A 68 19.18 -4.52 -7.34
CA GLU A 68 18.77 -5.93 -7.29
C GLU A 68 19.93 -6.86 -6.91
N SER A 69 21.14 -6.64 -7.46
CA SER A 69 22.32 -7.46 -7.16
C SER A 69 22.76 -7.32 -5.70
N GLN A 70 22.89 -6.10 -5.18
CA GLN A 70 23.23 -5.85 -3.78
C GLN A 70 22.18 -6.44 -2.83
N THR A 71 20.90 -6.39 -3.23
CA THR A 71 19.81 -6.96 -2.45
C THR A 71 19.94 -8.47 -2.35
N TYR A 72 20.12 -9.19 -3.45
CA TYR A 72 20.30 -10.64 -3.41
C TYR A 72 21.57 -11.05 -2.63
N GLU A 73 22.65 -10.29 -2.72
CA GLU A 73 23.85 -10.50 -1.90
C GLU A 73 23.57 -10.32 -0.39
N ALA A 74 22.85 -9.27 -0.02
CA ALA A 74 22.46 -9.00 1.37
C ALA A 74 21.51 -10.07 1.92
N LEU A 75 20.53 -10.51 1.13
CA LEU A 75 19.56 -11.54 1.49
C LEU A 75 20.23 -12.91 1.64
N ARG A 76 21.12 -13.28 0.71
CA ARG A 76 21.89 -14.53 0.77
C ARG A 76 22.81 -14.57 1.98
N SER A 77 23.62 -13.52 2.18
CA SER A 77 24.61 -13.47 3.28
C SER A 77 23.97 -13.56 4.67
N ARG A 78 22.68 -13.22 4.79
CA ARG A 78 21.90 -13.29 6.02
C ARG A 78 20.88 -14.46 6.04
N GLY A 79 20.98 -15.40 5.10
CA GLY A 79 20.19 -16.64 5.10
C GLY A 79 18.70 -16.47 4.78
N VAL A 80 18.29 -15.35 4.18
CA VAL A 80 16.87 -15.13 3.81
C VAL A 80 16.47 -16.00 2.62
N CYS A 81 17.37 -16.22 1.66
CA CYS A 81 17.14 -17.12 0.53
C CYS A 81 16.78 -18.54 0.98
N ASP A 82 17.49 -19.08 1.97
CA ASP A 82 17.30 -20.47 2.44
C ASP A 82 15.97 -20.66 3.18
N ARG A 83 15.36 -19.57 3.67
CA ARG A 83 14.03 -19.59 4.29
C ARG A 83 12.90 -19.67 3.27
N GLY A 84 13.19 -19.53 1.97
CA GLY A 84 12.24 -19.72 0.88
C GLY A 84 11.28 -18.54 0.62
N PHE A 85 11.50 -17.40 1.29
CA PHE A 85 10.73 -16.15 1.09
C PHE A 85 11.19 -15.33 -0.12
N VAL A 86 12.38 -15.62 -0.65
CA VAL A 86 12.96 -15.01 -1.85
C VAL A 86 13.62 -16.13 -2.68
N PRO A 87 13.83 -15.96 -3.99
CA PRO A 87 14.53 -16.96 -4.80
C PRO A 87 15.93 -17.27 -4.27
N LEU A 88 16.40 -18.51 -4.48
CA LEU A 88 17.83 -18.79 -4.33
C LEU A 88 18.62 -17.93 -5.32
N PHE A 89 19.70 -17.31 -4.84
CA PHE A 89 20.59 -16.49 -5.64
C PHE A 89 21.76 -17.35 -6.12
N TYR A 90 21.99 -17.43 -7.44
CA TYR A 90 23.08 -18.21 -8.04
C TYR A 90 24.26 -17.35 -8.51
N GLY A 91 24.08 -16.04 -8.58
CA GLY A 91 25.17 -15.11 -8.80
C GLY A 91 24.84 -13.99 -9.79
N THR A 92 25.83 -13.13 -10.01
CA THR A 92 25.79 -12.03 -10.96
C THR A 92 26.82 -12.23 -12.09
N TYR A 93 26.66 -11.49 -13.17
CA TYR A 93 27.68 -11.36 -14.21
C TYR A 93 27.63 -9.95 -14.79
N GLU A 94 28.71 -9.19 -14.63
CA GLU A 94 28.84 -7.82 -15.17
C GLU A 94 29.53 -7.83 -16.53
N ASN A 95 29.23 -6.82 -17.36
CA ASN A 95 29.81 -6.67 -18.71
C ASN A 95 29.63 -7.93 -19.58
N LEU A 96 28.44 -8.53 -19.49
CA LEU A 96 28.07 -9.74 -20.21
C LEU A 96 28.20 -9.50 -21.72
N ASP A 97 28.84 -10.44 -22.40
CA ASP A 97 28.95 -10.43 -23.86
C ASP A 97 27.73 -11.14 -24.46
N PRO A 98 26.79 -10.41 -25.13
CA PRO A 98 25.59 -11.03 -25.67
C PRO A 98 25.88 -12.12 -26.70
N GLU A 99 27.02 -12.06 -27.39
CA GLU A 99 27.42 -13.05 -28.40
C GLU A 99 27.63 -14.45 -27.81
N LEU A 100 27.91 -14.56 -26.51
CA LEU A 100 28.02 -15.86 -25.82
C LEU A 100 26.68 -16.63 -25.77
N PHE A 101 25.57 -15.95 -26.05
CA PHE A 101 24.22 -16.48 -26.01
C PHE A 101 23.59 -16.59 -27.41
N GLY A 102 24.41 -16.51 -28.46
CA GLY A 102 23.95 -16.57 -29.85
C GLY A 102 22.93 -15.46 -30.16
N ASN A 103 21.75 -15.87 -30.62
CA ASN A 103 20.68 -14.93 -30.98
C ASN A 103 19.71 -14.66 -29.81
N SER A 104 19.88 -15.32 -28.66
CA SER A 104 18.94 -15.19 -27.54
C SER A 104 18.99 -13.82 -26.85
N LEU A 105 20.10 -13.08 -27.00
CA LEU A 105 20.31 -11.75 -26.43
C LEU A 105 20.54 -10.68 -27.51
N ASP A 106 19.98 -10.86 -28.71
CA ASP A 106 20.16 -9.93 -29.85
C ASP A 106 19.74 -8.49 -29.52
N SER A 107 18.73 -8.31 -28.68
CA SER A 107 18.24 -7.00 -28.21
C SER A 107 19.31 -6.18 -27.47
N PHE A 108 20.28 -6.84 -26.84
CA PHE A 108 21.34 -6.19 -26.07
C PHE A 108 22.59 -5.86 -26.92
N LYS A 109 22.69 -6.36 -28.16
CA LYS A 109 23.88 -6.17 -29.02
C LYS A 109 24.11 -4.70 -29.39
N ASN A 110 23.04 -3.92 -29.43
CA ASN A 110 23.08 -2.51 -29.79
C ASN A 110 23.10 -1.57 -28.57
N ASP A 111 23.13 -2.12 -27.35
CA ASP A 111 23.22 -1.31 -26.14
C ASP A 111 24.55 -0.56 -26.10
N ARG A 112 24.49 0.69 -25.63
CA ARG A 112 25.69 1.53 -25.50
C ARG A 112 26.70 0.95 -24.52
N ARG A 113 26.25 0.25 -23.48
CA ARG A 113 27.09 -0.49 -22.55
C ARG A 113 26.68 -1.95 -22.51
N ARG A 114 27.65 -2.83 -22.25
CA ARG A 114 27.39 -4.25 -22.10
C ARG A 114 26.41 -4.49 -20.95
N PRO A 115 25.45 -5.42 -21.12
CA PRO A 115 24.46 -5.71 -20.10
C PRO A 115 25.10 -6.32 -18.85
N CYS A 116 24.37 -6.23 -17.73
CA CYS A 116 24.66 -7.00 -16.53
C CYS A 116 23.56 -8.03 -16.32
N ALA A 117 23.86 -9.13 -15.63
CA ALA A 117 22.91 -10.21 -15.42
C ALA A 117 22.90 -10.73 -13.98
N ILE A 118 21.73 -11.21 -13.57
CA ILE A 118 21.47 -11.84 -12.28
C ILE A 118 20.83 -13.19 -12.54
N LEU A 119 21.36 -14.24 -11.90
CA LEU A 119 20.87 -15.61 -12.01
C LEU A 119 20.23 -16.05 -10.69
N THR A 120 18.96 -16.46 -10.74
CA THR A 120 18.18 -16.88 -9.57
C THR A 120 17.42 -18.18 -9.82
N GLN A 121 16.83 -18.74 -8.76
CA GLN A 121 15.92 -19.89 -8.85
C GLN A 121 14.74 -19.61 -9.78
N TYR A 122 14.46 -20.53 -10.71
CA TYR A 122 13.19 -20.54 -11.43
C TYR A 122 12.08 -21.09 -10.52
N LEU A 123 10.92 -20.43 -10.53
CA LEU A 123 9.78 -20.78 -9.69
C LEU A 123 8.66 -21.37 -10.56
N PRO A 124 8.59 -22.70 -10.71
CA PRO A 124 7.60 -23.33 -11.60
C PRO A 124 6.18 -23.11 -11.07
N GLY A 125 5.27 -22.70 -11.97
CA GLY A 125 3.86 -22.45 -11.63
C GLY A 125 3.62 -21.23 -10.74
N ALA A 126 4.60 -20.34 -10.60
CA ALA A 126 4.45 -19.10 -9.85
C ALA A 126 3.38 -18.19 -10.47
N THR A 127 2.53 -17.61 -9.62
CA THR A 127 1.55 -16.59 -10.02
C THR A 127 1.59 -15.43 -9.05
N SER A 128 1.44 -14.19 -9.52
CA SER A 128 1.36 -13.03 -8.64
C SER A 128 0.19 -13.14 -7.65
N LEU A 129 0.37 -12.60 -6.45
CA LEU A 129 -0.71 -12.42 -5.49
C LEU A 129 -1.67 -11.34 -5.99
N THR A 130 -2.92 -11.73 -6.19
CA THR A 130 -3.97 -10.87 -6.75
C THR A 130 -5.29 -11.10 -6.01
N ALA A 131 -6.30 -10.28 -6.31
CA ALA A 131 -7.64 -10.44 -5.73
C ALA A 131 -8.29 -11.80 -6.09
N LYS A 132 -7.75 -12.54 -7.06
CA LYS A 132 -8.27 -13.85 -7.49
C LYS A 132 -7.78 -15.02 -6.64
N ASN A 133 -6.61 -14.92 -6.03
CA ASN A 133 -5.96 -16.03 -5.30
C ASN A 133 -5.58 -15.67 -3.85
N VAL A 134 -5.76 -14.42 -3.43
CA VAL A 134 -5.44 -13.96 -2.07
C VAL A 134 -6.26 -14.72 -1.02
N THR A 135 -5.60 -15.10 0.07
CA THR A 135 -6.22 -15.65 1.27
C THR A 135 -5.56 -15.02 2.50
N PRO A 136 -6.22 -15.02 3.67
CA PRO A 136 -5.61 -14.50 4.90
C PRO A 136 -4.27 -15.18 5.25
N GLY A 137 -4.15 -16.48 4.99
CA GLY A 137 -2.90 -17.23 5.21
C GLY A 137 -1.78 -16.79 4.27
N LEU A 138 -2.07 -16.54 2.98
CA LEU A 138 -1.08 -16.02 2.04
C LEU A 138 -0.66 -14.58 2.38
N LEU A 139 -1.58 -13.74 2.85
CA LEU A 139 -1.26 -12.38 3.31
C LEU A 139 -0.32 -12.41 4.52
N GLN A 140 -0.58 -13.30 5.47
CA GLN A 140 0.27 -13.49 6.64
C GLN A 140 1.69 -13.93 6.23
N LEU A 141 1.80 -14.91 5.32
CA LEU A 141 3.10 -15.36 4.78
C LEU A 141 3.82 -14.24 4.01
N ALA A 142 3.10 -13.37 3.31
CA ALA A 142 3.69 -12.24 2.61
C ALA A 142 4.29 -11.21 3.60
N ILE A 143 3.57 -10.90 4.68
CA ILE A 143 4.06 -10.03 5.77
C ILE A 143 5.29 -10.65 6.45
N GLU A 144 5.27 -11.95 6.70
CA GLU A 144 6.42 -12.68 7.26
C GLU A 144 7.63 -12.64 6.33
N GLY A 145 7.40 -12.75 5.02
CA GLY A 145 8.44 -12.59 4.00
C GLY A 145 9.05 -11.19 4.01
N LEU A 146 8.24 -10.12 4.08
CA LEU A 146 8.75 -8.75 4.21
C LEU A 146 9.57 -8.57 5.48
N LYS A 147 9.09 -9.06 6.64
CA LYS A 147 9.86 -9.02 7.88
C LYS A 147 11.19 -9.77 7.78
N ALA A 148 11.24 -10.87 7.03
CA ALA A 148 12.49 -11.59 6.76
C ALA A 148 13.45 -10.75 5.91
N ILE A 149 12.95 -10.06 4.88
CA ILE A 149 13.72 -9.12 4.04
C ILE A 149 14.24 -7.95 4.90
N HIS A 150 13.39 -7.35 5.74
CA HIS A 150 13.75 -6.27 6.66
C HIS A 150 14.82 -6.69 7.67
N SER A 151 14.76 -7.93 8.17
CA SER A 151 15.79 -8.47 9.07
C SER A 151 17.16 -8.58 8.40
N ALA A 152 17.21 -8.55 7.06
CA ALA A 152 18.43 -8.48 6.27
C ALA A 152 18.89 -7.05 5.95
N TRP A 153 18.25 -6.04 6.53
CA TRP A 153 18.53 -4.61 6.30
C TRP A 153 18.27 -4.20 4.85
N VAL A 154 17.25 -4.82 4.25
CA VAL A 154 16.76 -4.53 2.90
C VAL A 154 15.35 -3.99 3.03
N ILE A 155 15.04 -2.91 2.32
CA ILE A 155 13.68 -2.44 2.03
C ILE A 155 13.37 -2.81 0.59
N HIS A 156 12.26 -3.49 0.33
CA HIS A 156 11.91 -3.88 -1.04
C HIS A 156 11.66 -2.65 -1.93
N ASN A 157 11.06 -1.60 -1.35
CA ASN A 157 10.74 -0.29 -1.94
C ASN A 157 9.80 -0.35 -3.16
N ASP A 158 9.22 -1.52 -3.43
CA ASP A 158 8.10 -1.75 -4.35
C ASP A 158 7.29 -2.96 -3.87
N ALA A 159 6.90 -2.94 -2.59
CA ALA A 159 6.15 -4.04 -1.96
C ALA A 159 4.68 -4.08 -2.41
N GLU A 160 4.42 -4.02 -3.71
CA GLU A 160 3.11 -4.28 -4.30
C GLU A 160 2.80 -5.79 -4.28
N PRO A 161 1.54 -6.21 -4.05
CA PRO A 161 1.17 -7.63 -4.05
C PRO A 161 1.55 -8.38 -5.33
N LYS A 162 1.63 -7.70 -6.47
CA LYS A 162 2.04 -8.32 -7.74
C LYS A 162 3.46 -8.93 -7.70
N ASN A 163 4.33 -8.37 -6.84
CA ASN A 163 5.73 -8.78 -6.63
C ASN A 163 5.87 -9.88 -5.56
N ALA A 164 4.78 -10.23 -4.87
CA ALA A 164 4.69 -11.42 -4.03
C ALA A 164 4.12 -12.58 -4.84
N LEU A 165 4.95 -13.54 -5.24
CA LEU A 165 4.54 -14.70 -6.02
C LEU A 165 4.02 -15.83 -5.12
N VAL A 166 2.86 -16.37 -5.47
CA VAL A 166 2.29 -17.60 -4.91
C VAL A 166 2.86 -18.78 -5.68
N VAL A 167 3.59 -19.66 -4.99
CA VAL A 167 4.14 -20.90 -5.54
C VAL A 167 3.64 -22.06 -4.70
N SER A 168 2.75 -22.88 -5.27
CA SER A 168 1.98 -23.88 -4.51
C SER A 168 1.19 -23.21 -3.37
N ASN A 169 1.72 -23.16 -2.14
CA ASN A 169 1.11 -22.52 -0.97
C ASN A 169 2.10 -21.64 -0.17
N ARG A 170 3.19 -21.18 -0.80
CA ARG A 170 4.17 -20.27 -0.18
C ARG A 170 4.25 -18.96 -0.95
N ILE A 171 4.71 -17.91 -0.27
CA ILE A 171 5.00 -16.60 -0.86
C ILE A 171 6.50 -16.48 -1.14
N VAL A 172 6.83 -15.97 -2.32
CA VAL A 172 8.19 -15.63 -2.74
C VAL A 172 8.21 -14.20 -3.28
N TRP A 173 8.95 -13.32 -2.63
CA TRP A 173 9.15 -11.94 -3.06
C TRP A 173 10.20 -11.86 -4.17
N VAL A 174 9.90 -11.09 -5.22
CA VAL A 174 10.74 -10.89 -6.40
C VAL A 174 10.73 -9.42 -6.80
N ASP A 175 11.58 -9.06 -7.77
CA ASP A 175 11.66 -7.71 -8.35
C ASP A 175 12.24 -6.67 -7.37
N PHE A 176 13.51 -6.88 -7.01
CA PHE A 176 14.25 -6.01 -6.09
C PHE A 176 14.99 -4.87 -6.81
N ASP A 177 14.54 -4.47 -8.00
CA ASP A 177 15.27 -3.55 -8.87
C ASP A 177 15.20 -2.07 -8.43
N VAL A 178 14.38 -1.77 -7.44
CA VAL A 178 14.34 -0.47 -6.75
C VAL A 178 14.61 -0.58 -5.24
N SER A 179 15.04 -1.75 -4.77
CA SER A 179 15.26 -2.03 -3.36
C SER A 179 16.42 -1.24 -2.76
N ILE A 180 16.32 -0.99 -1.46
CA ILE A 180 17.28 -0.18 -0.71
C ILE A 180 17.99 -1.09 0.30
N VAL A 181 19.30 -1.20 0.17
CA VAL A 181 20.15 -1.94 1.11
C VAL A 181 20.78 -0.96 2.10
N PHE A 182 20.60 -1.23 3.39
CA PHE A 182 21.21 -0.46 4.47
C PHE A 182 22.46 -1.17 5.01
N PHE A 183 23.54 -0.40 5.22
CA PHE A 183 24.77 -0.85 5.88
C PHE A 183 24.96 -0.22 7.27
N ALA A 184 24.10 0.75 7.59
CA ALA A 184 23.97 1.45 8.86
C ALA A 184 22.49 1.84 9.03
N GLU A 185 22.09 2.30 10.21
CA GLU A 185 20.68 2.68 10.47
C GLU A 185 20.18 3.82 9.57
N LYS A 186 21.12 4.58 8.98
CA LYS A 186 20.83 5.67 8.04
C LYS A 186 21.54 5.48 6.71
N ARG A 187 20.90 5.96 5.65
CA ARG A 187 21.45 6.04 4.29
C ARG A 187 20.94 7.33 3.65
N GLY A 188 21.83 8.32 3.49
CA GLY A 188 21.41 9.67 3.12
C GLY A 188 20.44 10.22 4.16
N ASP A 189 19.24 10.62 3.71
CA ASP A 189 18.17 11.12 4.57
C ASP A 189 17.23 10.01 5.07
N LEU A 190 17.42 8.77 4.60
CA LEU A 190 16.57 7.64 4.96
C LEU A 190 16.97 7.02 6.30
N ASN A 191 15.97 6.57 7.05
CA ASN A 191 16.12 5.81 8.29
C ASN A 191 15.51 4.42 8.13
N LEU A 192 16.28 3.38 8.45
CA LEU A 192 15.85 1.99 8.29
C LEU A 192 14.52 1.68 9.01
N ALA A 193 14.34 2.17 10.25
CA ALA A 193 13.14 1.87 11.02
C ALA A 193 11.88 2.52 10.41
N ASP A 194 12.02 3.77 9.96
CA ASP A 194 10.92 4.52 9.33
C ASP A 194 10.52 3.89 7.99
N GLU A 195 11.50 3.43 7.20
CA GLU A 195 11.25 2.72 5.93
C GLU A 195 10.59 1.35 6.15
N ILE A 196 10.99 0.59 7.18
CA ILE A 196 10.34 -0.68 7.54
C ILE A 196 8.86 -0.45 7.88
N GLU A 197 8.56 0.54 8.72
CA GLU A 197 7.18 0.85 9.11
C GLU A 197 6.35 1.25 7.87
N SER A 198 6.91 2.14 7.04
CA SER A 198 6.25 2.64 5.84
C SER A 198 5.97 1.53 4.82
N GLU A 199 6.94 0.64 4.58
CA GLU A 199 6.78 -0.47 3.64
C GLU A 199 5.73 -1.49 4.10
N VAL A 200 5.73 -1.86 5.39
CA VAL A 200 4.72 -2.76 5.95
C VAL A 200 3.33 -2.13 5.86
N GLU A 201 3.21 -0.83 6.17
CA GLU A 201 1.94 -0.11 6.04
C GLU A 201 1.47 -0.07 4.58
N PHE A 202 2.37 0.21 3.65
CA PHE A 202 2.08 0.21 2.21
C PHE A 202 1.57 -1.15 1.74
N PHE A 203 2.30 -2.23 2.03
CA PHE A 203 1.87 -3.58 1.64
C PHE A 203 0.51 -3.94 2.26
N CYS A 204 0.32 -3.67 3.55
CA CYS A 204 -0.96 -3.94 4.22
C CYS A 204 -2.11 -3.15 3.60
N SER A 205 -1.86 -1.91 3.16
CA SER A 205 -2.86 -1.10 2.45
C SER A 205 -3.23 -1.73 1.10
N CYS A 206 -2.24 -2.18 0.33
CA CYS A 206 -2.45 -2.87 -0.94
C CYS A 206 -3.15 -4.21 -0.77
N ALA A 207 -2.75 -5.01 0.22
CA ALA A 207 -3.40 -6.27 0.59
C ALA A 207 -4.89 -6.07 0.93
N ARG A 208 -5.23 -5.05 1.73
CA ARG A 208 -6.63 -4.70 2.02
C ARG A 208 -7.43 -4.40 0.76
N LYS A 209 -6.83 -3.77 -0.26
CA LYS A 209 -7.52 -3.54 -1.54
C LYS A 209 -7.85 -4.85 -2.25
N LEU A 210 -6.97 -5.86 -2.16
CA LEU A 210 -7.25 -7.17 -2.72
C LEU A 210 -8.43 -7.86 -2.02
N ASP A 211 -8.51 -7.77 -0.69
CA ASP A 211 -9.60 -8.35 0.10
C ASP A 211 -10.98 -7.81 -0.31
N TYR A 212 -11.07 -6.51 -0.62
CA TYR A 212 -12.34 -5.88 -1.00
C TYR A 212 -12.67 -6.01 -2.49
N GLY A 213 -11.74 -6.47 -3.33
CA GLY A 213 -11.96 -6.60 -4.77
C GLY A 213 -13.12 -7.56 -5.12
N ALA A 214 -13.26 -8.65 -4.36
CA ALA A 214 -14.38 -9.58 -4.53
C ALA A 214 -15.72 -8.93 -4.17
N VAL A 215 -15.76 -8.17 -3.08
CA VAL A 215 -16.97 -7.45 -2.64
C VAL A 215 -17.36 -6.38 -3.67
N LEU A 216 -16.40 -5.57 -4.12
CA LEU A 216 -16.64 -4.47 -5.06
C LEU A 216 -17.13 -4.96 -6.43
N ASN A 217 -16.58 -6.06 -6.93
CA ASN A 217 -16.95 -6.60 -8.24
C ASN A 217 -18.13 -7.57 -8.20
N GLY A 218 -18.38 -8.20 -7.05
CA GLY A 218 -19.33 -9.31 -6.90
C GLY A 218 -20.64 -8.94 -6.20
N THR A 219 -20.79 -7.73 -5.66
CA THR A 219 -21.99 -7.33 -4.89
C THR A 219 -22.90 -6.43 -5.74
N PRO A 220 -23.94 -6.98 -6.40
CA PRO A 220 -24.96 -6.16 -7.02
C PRO A 220 -25.71 -5.35 -5.97
N ILE A 221 -25.82 -4.04 -6.22
CA ILE A 221 -26.64 -3.13 -5.42
C ILE A 221 -27.84 -2.64 -6.24
N PRO A 222 -29.06 -2.60 -5.67
CA PRO A 222 -30.19 -1.99 -6.36
C PRO A 222 -29.88 -0.54 -6.70
N SER A 223 -30.17 -0.14 -7.94
CA SER A 223 -29.92 1.22 -8.42
C SER A 223 -30.55 2.26 -7.48
N ASP A 224 -29.75 3.26 -7.12
CA ASP A 224 -30.15 4.43 -6.33
C ASP A 224 -29.69 5.69 -7.07
N PRO A 225 -30.34 6.04 -8.20
CA PRO A 225 -29.91 7.15 -9.02
C PRO A 225 -29.94 8.43 -8.18
N MET A 226 -29.00 9.33 -8.44
CA MET A 226 -29.08 10.66 -7.84
C MET A 226 -30.40 11.33 -8.23
N PRO A 227 -31.01 12.12 -7.34
CA PRO A 227 -32.15 12.95 -7.70
C PRO A 227 -31.87 13.74 -8.98
N THR A 228 -32.80 13.72 -9.92
CA THR A 228 -32.71 14.46 -11.19
C THR A 228 -33.08 15.94 -11.04
N SER A 229 -33.53 16.34 -9.85
CA SER A 229 -33.69 17.74 -9.49
C SER A 229 -32.35 18.48 -9.58
N PRO A 230 -32.32 19.75 -10.02
CA PRO A 230 -31.11 20.56 -10.02
C PRO A 230 -30.43 20.56 -8.63
N PRO A 231 -29.09 20.52 -8.56
CA PRO A 231 -28.37 20.66 -7.31
C PRO A 231 -28.78 21.95 -6.61
N ARG A 232 -29.23 21.83 -5.36
CA ARG A 232 -29.64 22.98 -4.56
C ARG A 232 -28.39 23.69 -4.00
N PRO A 233 -28.33 25.03 -4.01
CA PRO A 233 -27.16 25.78 -3.57
C PRO A 233 -26.83 25.51 -2.09
N ILE A 234 -25.53 25.66 -1.77
CA ILE A 234 -24.97 25.59 -0.43
C ILE A 234 -24.54 27.01 -0.06
N ARG A 235 -25.01 27.50 1.10
CA ARG A 235 -24.67 28.84 1.62
C ARG A 235 -24.05 28.78 3.01
N ASP A 236 -24.23 27.67 3.71
CA ASP A 236 -23.76 27.42 5.06
C ASP A 236 -23.58 25.92 5.29
N GLU A 237 -23.03 25.56 6.46
CA GLU A 237 -22.82 24.17 6.86
C GLU A 237 -24.13 23.40 6.99
N MET A 238 -25.21 24.02 7.48
CA MET A 238 -26.50 23.34 7.64
C MET A 238 -27.04 22.85 6.28
N LEU A 239 -27.00 23.72 5.26
CA LEU A 239 -27.41 23.33 3.92
C LEU A 239 -26.47 22.28 3.32
N PHE A 240 -25.16 22.33 3.61
CA PHE A 240 -24.24 21.28 3.18
C PHE A 240 -24.61 19.93 3.81
N HIS A 241 -24.89 19.90 5.12
CA HIS A 241 -25.39 18.71 5.81
C HIS A 241 -26.64 18.14 5.16
N ASP A 242 -27.64 18.97 4.86
CA ASP A 242 -28.86 18.52 4.18
C ASP A 242 -28.56 17.85 2.83
N ARG A 243 -27.64 18.43 2.03
CA ARG A 243 -27.22 17.82 0.76
C ARG A 243 -26.47 16.51 0.99
N PHE A 244 -25.60 16.46 1.99
CA PHE A 244 -24.84 15.27 2.30
C PHE A 244 -25.77 14.11 2.72
N VAL A 245 -26.79 14.38 3.54
CA VAL A 245 -27.82 13.41 3.92
C VAL A 245 -28.62 12.94 2.70
N GLU A 246 -29.04 13.83 1.81
CA GLU A 246 -29.81 13.47 0.61
C GLU A 246 -29.00 12.62 -0.38
N TYR A 247 -27.75 13.02 -0.64
CA TYR A 247 -26.96 12.45 -1.72
C TYR A 247 -26.08 11.28 -1.27
N ILE A 248 -25.60 11.24 -0.03
CA ILE A 248 -24.56 10.29 0.39
C ILE A 248 -25.09 9.20 1.31
N TYR A 249 -25.80 9.57 2.38
CA TYR A 249 -26.19 8.64 3.44
C TYR A 249 -26.92 7.37 2.93
N PRO A 250 -28.01 7.47 2.14
CA PRO A 250 -28.74 6.29 1.67
C PRO A 250 -27.87 5.34 0.84
N ARG A 251 -26.97 5.89 0.04
CA ARG A 251 -26.15 5.14 -0.93
C ARG A 251 -25.02 4.39 -0.24
N VAL A 252 -24.31 5.04 0.67
CA VAL A 252 -23.25 4.40 1.47
C VAL A 252 -23.88 3.32 2.37
N ARG A 253 -24.98 3.63 3.06
CA ARG A 253 -25.69 2.68 3.92
C ARG A 253 -26.16 1.45 3.16
N ARG A 254 -26.76 1.65 1.97
CA ARG A 254 -27.20 0.55 1.09
C ARG A 254 -26.03 -0.31 0.63
N ALA A 255 -24.92 0.32 0.23
CA ALA A 255 -23.72 -0.39 -0.20
C ALA A 255 -23.09 -1.22 0.92
N LEU A 256 -23.01 -0.69 2.15
CA LEU A 256 -22.53 -1.44 3.31
C LEU A 256 -23.43 -2.62 3.63
N ARG A 257 -24.75 -2.39 3.72
CA ARG A 257 -25.74 -3.45 3.98
C ARG A 257 -25.63 -4.58 2.95
N ALA A 258 -25.65 -4.25 1.66
CA ALA A 258 -25.54 -5.24 0.59
C ALA A 258 -24.19 -5.98 0.64
N GLY A 259 -23.09 -5.27 0.91
CA GLY A 259 -21.75 -5.85 1.06
C GLY A 259 -21.71 -6.92 2.14
N PHE A 260 -22.23 -6.63 3.35
CA PHE A 260 -22.24 -7.61 4.44
C PHE A 260 -23.27 -8.74 4.26
N GLU A 261 -24.48 -8.44 3.76
CA GLU A 261 -25.53 -9.45 3.52
C GLU A 261 -25.12 -10.48 2.46
N GLN A 262 -24.46 -10.04 1.38
CA GLN A 262 -24.11 -10.91 0.25
C GLN A 262 -22.72 -11.55 0.40
N ASN A 263 -21.89 -11.10 1.35
CA ASN A 263 -20.54 -11.62 1.58
C ASN A 263 -20.35 -12.03 3.05
N PRO A 264 -21.06 -13.09 3.53
CA PRO A 264 -20.99 -13.52 4.93
C PRO A 264 -19.59 -13.99 5.37
N SER A 265 -18.70 -14.30 4.44
CA SER A 265 -17.29 -14.61 4.70
C SER A 265 -16.52 -13.45 5.35
N LEU A 266 -16.93 -12.20 5.12
CA LEU A 266 -16.35 -11.01 5.76
C LEU A 266 -16.49 -11.09 7.29
N THR A 267 -17.66 -11.53 7.77
CA THR A 267 -17.95 -11.66 9.20
C THR A 267 -17.55 -13.02 9.76
N ALA A 268 -17.66 -14.10 8.97
CA ALA A 268 -17.41 -15.47 9.44
C ALA A 268 -15.92 -15.77 9.75
N THR A 269 -15.00 -15.05 9.12
CA THR A 269 -13.55 -15.22 9.33
C THR A 269 -12.97 -14.37 10.47
N ALA A 270 -13.84 -13.80 11.32
CA ALA A 270 -13.51 -12.95 12.47
C ALA A 270 -12.71 -11.67 12.15
N ASN A 271 -12.71 -11.20 10.90
CA ASN A 271 -11.98 -9.99 10.52
C ASN A 271 -12.84 -8.72 10.51
N HIS A 272 -14.15 -8.82 10.28
CA HIS A 272 -15.07 -7.67 10.24
C HIS A 272 -16.35 -7.91 11.04
N GLU A 273 -16.91 -6.83 11.58
CA GLU A 273 -18.28 -6.75 12.06
C GLU A 273 -19.11 -5.90 11.10
N ALA A 274 -20.36 -6.28 10.86
CA ALA A 274 -21.24 -5.52 9.99
C ALA A 274 -21.47 -4.11 10.56
N VAL A 275 -21.21 -3.07 9.76
CA VAL A 275 -21.39 -1.67 10.13
C VAL A 275 -22.39 -0.95 9.23
N THR A 276 -22.92 0.16 9.74
CA THR A 276 -23.76 1.12 9.03
C THR A 276 -23.19 2.53 9.17
N PHE A 277 -23.73 3.46 8.39
CA PHE A 277 -23.34 4.86 8.35
C PHE A 277 -24.53 5.78 8.64
N ASP A 278 -24.35 6.70 9.58
CA ASP A 278 -25.40 7.64 10.01
C ASP A 278 -24.82 8.95 10.61
N GLY A 279 -25.68 9.82 11.14
CA GLY A 279 -25.29 11.02 11.87
C GLY A 279 -24.61 10.68 13.20
N GLY A 280 -23.74 11.56 13.70
CA GLY A 280 -22.94 11.25 14.89
C GLY A 280 -23.74 10.95 16.16
N SER A 281 -24.97 11.49 16.27
CA SER A 281 -25.90 11.17 17.38
C SER A 281 -26.45 9.74 17.35
N ALA A 282 -26.18 8.96 16.29
CA ALA A 282 -26.53 7.55 16.25
C ALA A 282 -25.63 6.69 17.15
N ALA A 283 -24.44 7.18 17.51
CA ALA A 283 -23.53 6.56 18.47
C ALA A 283 -23.64 7.21 19.86
N THR A 284 -22.93 6.65 20.84
CA THR A 284 -22.80 7.23 22.18
C THR A 284 -22.11 8.60 22.11
N LEU A 285 -22.73 9.64 22.67
CA LEU A 285 -22.11 10.96 22.79
C LEU A 285 -21.18 11.00 24.01
N LEU A 286 -19.91 11.30 23.78
CA LEU A 286 -18.89 11.39 24.83
C LEU A 286 -18.61 12.87 25.12
N ASP A 287 -18.66 13.24 26.41
CA ASP A 287 -18.46 14.61 26.91
C ASP A 287 -19.34 15.67 26.24
N GLN A 288 -20.55 15.29 25.80
CA GLN A 288 -21.51 16.14 25.07
C GLN A 288 -21.02 16.66 23.70
N PHE A 289 -19.88 16.18 23.20
CA PHE A 289 -19.41 16.50 21.87
C PHE A 289 -20.02 15.57 20.83
N LYS A 290 -20.53 16.16 19.74
CA LYS A 290 -21.24 15.47 18.68
C LYS A 290 -20.44 15.56 17.37
N PRO A 291 -19.82 14.47 16.92
CA PRO A 291 -19.33 14.37 15.55
C PRO A 291 -20.49 14.52 14.55
N ASP A 292 -20.20 14.90 13.31
CA ASP A 292 -21.26 15.07 12.31
C ASP A 292 -21.77 13.74 11.80
N THR A 293 -20.89 12.75 11.67
CA THR A 293 -21.21 11.39 11.21
C THR A 293 -20.72 10.33 12.18
N ALA A 294 -21.34 9.16 12.12
CA ALA A 294 -20.89 7.95 12.80
C ALA A 294 -20.87 6.74 11.86
N ILE A 295 -19.83 5.92 12.04
CA ILE A 295 -19.80 4.53 11.57
C ILE A 295 -19.96 3.65 12.80
N LEU A 296 -21.01 2.84 12.84
CA LEU A 296 -21.43 2.07 14.02
C LEU A 296 -21.76 0.63 13.61
N ARG A 297 -21.80 -0.31 14.56
CA ARG A 297 -22.25 -1.67 14.22
C ARG A 297 -23.70 -1.63 13.79
N SER A 298 -24.04 -2.42 12.79
CA SER A 298 -25.43 -2.54 12.32
C SER A 298 -26.36 -3.13 13.39
N SER A 299 -25.82 -3.80 14.40
CA SER A 299 -26.56 -4.36 15.54
C SER A 299 -26.71 -3.41 16.72
N ASP A 300 -26.02 -2.25 16.72
CA ASP A 300 -26.10 -1.30 17.82
C ASP A 300 -27.49 -0.63 17.85
N THR A 301 -27.99 -0.36 19.06
CA THR A 301 -29.20 0.44 19.24
C THR A 301 -28.88 1.92 19.04
N LEU A 302 -29.80 2.70 18.49
CA LEU A 302 -29.59 4.13 18.25
C LEU A 302 -29.19 4.86 19.55
N GLY A 303 -28.12 5.65 19.48
CA GLY A 303 -27.56 6.38 20.62
C GLY A 303 -26.66 5.53 21.52
N THR A 304 -26.35 4.29 21.12
CA THR A 304 -25.44 3.38 21.82
C THR A 304 -24.30 2.95 20.90
N GLY A 305 -23.27 2.34 21.48
CA GLY A 305 -22.11 1.86 20.73
C GLY A 305 -21.09 2.96 20.44
N ASP A 306 -19.94 2.53 19.93
CA ASP A 306 -18.80 3.40 19.63
C ASP A 306 -18.92 3.95 18.20
N ASN A 307 -18.55 5.23 18.02
CA ASN A 307 -18.34 5.76 16.67
C ASN A 307 -16.97 5.32 16.15
N ARG A 308 -16.93 4.33 15.25
CA ARG A 308 -15.70 3.67 14.77
C ARG A 308 -14.88 4.51 13.80
N ALA A 309 -15.47 5.56 13.24
CA ALA A 309 -14.78 6.54 12.40
C ALA A 309 -15.60 7.84 12.32
N PRO A 310 -15.40 8.79 13.26
CA PRO A 310 -16.07 10.07 13.24
C PRO A 310 -15.64 10.93 12.05
N ALA A 311 -16.48 11.88 11.68
CA ALA A 311 -16.15 12.87 10.67
C ALA A 311 -16.64 14.27 11.05
N ASP A 312 -16.07 15.25 10.34
CA ASP A 312 -16.43 16.67 10.41
C ASP A 312 -16.84 17.14 9.00
N LEU A 313 -18.00 17.77 8.90
CA LEU A 313 -18.56 18.32 7.68
C LEU A 313 -18.35 19.83 7.70
N LYS A 314 -17.58 20.33 6.73
CA LYS A 314 -17.30 21.76 6.59
C LYS A 314 -17.68 22.24 5.21
N VAL A 315 -17.79 23.56 5.06
CA VAL A 315 -17.87 24.21 3.76
C VAL A 315 -16.48 24.61 3.30
N SER A 316 -16.24 24.56 1.99
CA SER A 316 -14.93 24.74 1.36
C SER A 316 -14.35 26.14 1.57
N TRP A 317 -15.16 27.14 1.91
CA TRP A 317 -14.66 28.47 2.28
C TRP A 317 -14.31 28.61 3.77
N LYS A 318 -14.53 27.57 4.58
CA LYS A 318 -14.08 27.49 5.98
C LYS A 318 -12.96 26.49 6.20
N TRP A 319 -12.80 25.51 5.32
CA TRP A 319 -11.71 24.55 5.40
C TRP A 319 -11.43 23.93 4.04
N LYS A 320 -10.14 23.77 3.70
CA LYS A 320 -9.68 23.04 2.53
C LYS A 320 -8.39 22.30 2.82
N SER A 321 -8.17 21.19 2.11
CA SER A 321 -6.94 20.41 2.18
C SER A 321 -5.72 21.21 1.74
N GLU A 322 -5.88 22.10 0.74
CA GLU A 322 -4.82 22.95 0.19
C GLU A 322 -4.22 23.91 1.23
N TRP A 323 -4.96 24.23 2.29
CA TRP A 323 -4.48 25.09 3.37
C TRP A 323 -3.39 24.45 4.25
N ARG A 324 -3.07 23.17 4.02
CA ARG A 324 -1.94 22.49 4.69
C ARG A 324 -0.62 23.25 4.56
N THR A 325 -0.41 23.92 3.43
CA THR A 325 0.84 24.64 3.09
C THR A 325 0.62 26.15 2.92
N THR A 326 -0.53 26.67 3.37
CA THR A 326 -0.81 28.11 3.29
C THR A 326 0.15 28.92 4.15
N THR A 327 0.44 30.14 3.70
CA THR A 327 1.18 31.15 4.48
C THR A 327 0.26 32.13 5.19
N ASP A 328 -1.04 32.11 4.86
CA ASP A 328 -2.03 32.92 5.54
C ASP A 328 -2.28 32.40 6.96
N ALA A 329 -2.13 33.27 7.95
CA ALA A 329 -2.21 32.86 9.35
C ALA A 329 -3.63 32.47 9.78
N GLN A 330 -4.67 33.00 9.14
CA GLN A 330 -6.05 32.64 9.43
C GLN A 330 -6.39 31.28 8.84
N ASP A 331 -6.10 31.05 7.56
CA ASP A 331 -6.32 29.76 6.90
C ASP A 331 -5.52 28.64 7.60
N ALA A 332 -4.27 28.91 8.00
CA ALA A 332 -3.45 27.94 8.74
C ALA A 332 -4.03 27.62 10.13
N ARG A 333 -4.70 28.58 10.79
CA ARG A 333 -5.40 28.33 12.07
C ARG A 333 -6.66 27.50 11.85
N GLU A 334 -7.50 27.88 10.90
CA GLU A 334 -8.74 27.14 10.56
C GLU A 334 -8.41 25.70 10.15
N TYR A 335 -7.37 25.51 9.33
CA TYR A 335 -6.89 24.19 8.92
C TYR A 335 -6.60 23.29 10.13
N LYS A 336 -5.85 23.81 11.10
CA LYS A 336 -5.46 23.09 12.33
C LYS A 336 -6.63 22.91 13.30
N GLN A 337 -7.56 23.86 13.37
CA GLN A 337 -8.72 23.78 14.27
C GLN A 337 -9.63 22.62 13.91
N VAL A 338 -9.98 22.46 12.63
CA VAL A 338 -10.82 21.34 12.17
C VAL A 338 -10.11 19.99 12.37
N LEU A 339 -8.81 19.91 12.09
CA LEU A 339 -8.03 18.69 12.38
C LEU A 339 -7.98 18.38 13.88
N SER A 340 -7.84 19.41 14.73
CA SER A 340 -7.86 19.25 16.19
C SER A 340 -9.24 18.78 16.68
N GLN A 341 -10.32 19.32 16.10
CA GLN A 341 -11.69 18.90 16.41
C GLN A 341 -11.91 17.43 16.03
N LEU A 342 -11.55 17.04 14.81
CA LEU A 342 -11.64 15.64 14.39
C LEU A 342 -10.78 14.72 15.26
N ASN A 343 -9.53 15.11 15.55
CA ASN A 343 -8.64 14.31 16.40
C ASN A 343 -9.22 14.11 17.80
N TYR A 344 -9.86 15.15 18.37
CA TYR A 344 -10.55 15.04 19.64
C TYR A 344 -11.65 13.96 19.60
N TYR A 345 -12.50 13.96 18.57
CA TYR A 345 -13.52 12.92 18.38
C TYR A 345 -12.91 11.53 18.25
N MET A 346 -11.83 11.40 17.48
CA MET A 346 -11.13 10.13 17.29
C MET A 346 -10.54 9.62 18.61
N VAL A 347 -9.94 10.50 19.43
CA VAL A 347 -9.38 10.18 20.75
C VAL A 347 -10.46 9.66 21.68
N GLN A 348 -11.58 10.37 21.81
CA GLN A 348 -12.71 9.95 22.66
C GLN A 348 -13.23 8.56 22.26
N ASN A 349 -13.39 8.32 20.96
CA ASN A 349 -13.90 7.04 20.44
C ASN A 349 -12.82 5.97 20.23
N LYS A 350 -11.56 6.25 20.58
CA LYS A 350 -10.41 5.36 20.42
C LYS A 350 -10.19 4.86 18.98
N THR A 351 -10.62 5.61 17.97
CA THR A 351 -10.57 5.18 16.56
C THR A 351 -9.21 5.39 15.90
N LYS A 352 -8.87 4.52 14.95
CA LYS A 352 -7.75 4.72 14.00
C LYS A 352 -8.09 5.71 12.89
N TYR A 353 -9.35 5.73 12.45
CA TYR A 353 -9.77 6.40 11.22
C TYR A 353 -10.83 7.47 11.51
N GLY A 354 -10.83 8.48 10.65
CA GLY A 354 -11.81 9.56 10.59
C GLY A 354 -11.67 10.25 9.23
N PHE A 355 -12.50 11.26 8.98
CA PHE A 355 -12.41 12.01 7.73
C PHE A 355 -13.04 13.40 7.83
N ILE A 356 -12.68 14.27 6.91
CA ILE A 356 -13.30 15.59 6.73
C ILE A 356 -13.96 15.59 5.35
N VAL A 357 -15.17 16.13 5.24
CA VAL A 357 -15.82 16.34 3.94
C VAL A 357 -16.20 17.80 3.79
N THR A 358 -16.00 18.32 2.58
CA THR A 358 -16.52 19.61 2.14
C THR A 358 -17.32 19.50 0.85
N ASP A 359 -17.91 20.59 0.40
CA ASP A 359 -18.57 20.68 -0.91
C ASP A 359 -17.60 20.53 -2.10
N THR A 360 -16.29 20.45 -1.86
CA THR A 360 -15.26 20.26 -2.90
C THR A 360 -14.53 18.92 -2.81
N GLU A 361 -14.40 18.33 -1.61
CA GLU A 361 -13.51 17.18 -1.40
C GLU A 361 -13.86 16.29 -0.18
N LEU A 362 -13.33 15.08 -0.19
CA LEU A 362 -13.19 14.19 0.98
C LEU A 362 -11.71 14.04 1.33
N VAL A 363 -11.36 14.19 2.60
CA VAL A 363 -10.00 14.02 3.11
C VAL A 363 -9.99 12.92 4.19
N PRO A 364 -9.41 11.73 3.92
CA PRO A 364 -9.26 10.69 4.92
C PRO A 364 -8.17 11.06 5.93
N VAL A 365 -8.41 10.73 7.20
CA VAL A 365 -7.48 10.99 8.31
C VAL A 365 -7.25 9.71 9.09
N LYS A 366 -5.99 9.39 9.37
CA LYS A 366 -5.59 8.28 10.23
C LYS A 366 -4.83 8.83 11.42
N ARG A 367 -5.22 8.43 12.63
CA ARG A 367 -4.46 8.73 13.85
C ARG A 367 -3.27 7.78 13.95
N LEU A 368 -2.11 8.34 14.25
CA LEU A 368 -0.88 7.58 14.45
C LEU A 368 -0.72 7.19 15.92
N ALA A 369 0.18 6.25 16.21
CA ALA A 369 0.39 5.76 17.57
C ALA A 369 0.92 6.86 18.52
N GLN A 370 1.66 7.82 17.99
CA GLN A 370 2.13 8.99 18.74
C GLN A 370 0.98 9.95 19.03
N SER A 371 0.88 10.39 20.29
CA SER A 371 -0.21 11.25 20.75
C SER A 371 -0.29 12.54 19.93
N GLY A 372 -1.46 12.83 19.38
CA GLY A 372 -1.72 14.04 18.59
C GLY A 372 -1.23 14.03 17.15
N HIS A 373 -0.53 12.98 16.68
CA HIS A 373 -0.07 12.91 15.30
C HIS A 373 -1.14 12.30 14.38
N LEU A 374 -1.39 12.99 13.25
CA LEU A 374 -2.33 12.59 12.22
C LEU A 374 -1.61 12.40 10.89
N ALA A 375 -1.86 11.28 10.23
CA ALA A 375 -1.62 11.14 8.80
C ALA A 375 -2.86 11.64 8.05
N VAL A 376 -2.70 12.75 7.33
CA VAL A 376 -3.78 13.37 6.53
C VAL A 376 -3.59 12.99 5.07
N GLY A 377 -4.51 12.20 4.53
CA GLY A 377 -4.42 11.68 3.17
C GLY A 377 -4.62 12.75 2.09
N ASN A 378 -4.42 12.34 0.84
CA ASN A 378 -4.72 13.17 -0.32
C ASN A 378 -6.23 13.37 -0.47
N ALA A 379 -6.61 14.56 -0.89
CA ALA A 379 -8.00 14.90 -1.14
C ALA A 379 -8.59 14.10 -2.30
N ILE A 380 -9.84 13.67 -2.14
CA ILE A 380 -10.65 13.03 -3.15
C ILE A 380 -11.69 14.04 -3.61
N PRO A 381 -11.56 14.63 -4.81
CA PRO A 381 -12.50 15.64 -5.29
C PRO A 381 -13.83 15.01 -5.70
N TRP A 382 -14.92 15.76 -5.61
CA TRP A 382 -16.24 15.29 -6.10
C TRP A 382 -16.28 15.01 -7.61
N THR A 383 -15.34 15.57 -8.37
CA THR A 383 -15.16 15.33 -9.81
C THR A 383 -14.47 14.01 -10.13
N ALA A 384 -13.91 13.32 -9.13
CA ALA A 384 -13.26 12.02 -9.33
C ALA A 384 -14.25 10.99 -9.90
N SER A 385 -13.82 10.28 -10.95
CA SER A 385 -14.63 9.29 -11.67
C SER A 385 -13.76 8.23 -12.35
N GLY A 386 -14.38 7.20 -12.92
CA GLY A 386 -13.68 6.11 -13.60
C GLY A 386 -12.87 5.25 -12.63
N ASN A 387 -11.58 5.03 -12.94
CA ASN A 387 -10.67 4.19 -12.15
C ASN A 387 -10.07 4.90 -10.93
N GLN A 388 -10.59 6.08 -10.55
CA GLN A 388 -10.16 6.83 -9.38
C GLN A 388 -11.11 6.61 -8.21
N LEU A 389 -10.60 6.78 -6.99
CA LEU A 389 -11.43 6.74 -5.79
C LEU A 389 -12.42 7.92 -5.82
N THR A 390 -13.71 7.64 -5.77
CA THR A 390 -14.76 8.67 -5.66
C THR A 390 -15.08 8.92 -4.18
N VAL A 391 -15.69 10.07 -3.84
CA VAL A 391 -16.06 10.38 -2.45
C VAL A 391 -16.93 9.28 -1.82
N ARG A 392 -17.91 8.75 -2.55
CA ARG A 392 -18.79 7.67 -2.05
C ARG A 392 -18.01 6.39 -1.78
N LEU A 393 -17.13 6.01 -2.71
CA LEU A 393 -16.28 4.83 -2.55
C LEU A 393 -15.24 5.03 -1.42
N GLY A 394 -14.75 6.24 -1.23
CA GLY A 394 -13.86 6.62 -0.13
C GLY A 394 -14.53 6.45 1.23
N ILE A 395 -15.75 6.98 1.41
CA ILE A 395 -16.52 6.81 2.67
C ILE A 395 -16.85 5.33 2.89
N TRP A 396 -17.26 4.60 1.84
CA TRP A 396 -17.47 3.16 1.94
C TRP A 396 -16.20 2.42 2.37
N TYR A 397 -15.04 2.75 1.79
CA TYR A 397 -13.77 2.12 2.13
C TYR A 397 -13.36 2.41 3.57
N ILE A 398 -13.49 3.65 4.05
CA ILE A 398 -13.25 4.01 5.46
C ILE A 398 -14.20 3.23 6.38
N SER A 399 -15.47 3.08 5.99
CA SER A 399 -16.44 2.26 6.71
C SER A 399 -16.02 0.80 6.77
N MET A 400 -15.49 0.24 5.68
CA MET A 400 -14.94 -1.13 5.65
C MET A 400 -13.67 -1.30 6.48
N LEU A 401 -12.86 -0.25 6.66
CA LEU A 401 -11.73 -0.24 7.59
C LEU A 401 -12.22 -0.18 9.04
N ALA A 402 -13.22 0.64 9.33
CA ALA A 402 -13.85 0.77 10.64
C ALA A 402 -14.67 -0.46 11.06
N ALA A 403 -15.09 -1.28 10.08
CA ALA A 403 -15.73 -2.56 10.31
C ALA A 403 -14.77 -3.63 10.85
N ARG A 404 -13.45 -3.47 10.64
CA ARG A 404 -12.48 -4.48 11.06
C ARG A 404 -12.36 -4.55 12.58
N ASN A 405 -12.08 -5.72 13.13
CA ASN A 405 -11.91 -5.88 14.58
C ASN A 405 -10.74 -5.07 15.16
N ASP A 406 -9.75 -4.72 14.34
CA ASP A 406 -8.63 -3.87 14.74
C ASP A 406 -8.88 -2.37 14.51
N TRP A 407 -10.13 -1.90 14.42
CA TRP A 407 -10.45 -0.50 14.15
C TRP A 407 -9.97 0.49 15.25
N GLN A 408 -9.76 0.02 16.47
CA GLN A 408 -9.31 0.82 17.61
C GLN A 408 -7.79 0.96 17.67
N LEU A 409 -7.29 2.10 18.13
CA LEU A 409 -5.90 2.24 18.56
C LEU A 409 -5.77 1.70 19.99
N SER A 410 -5.01 0.62 20.16
CA SER A 410 -4.62 0.12 21.48
C SER A 410 -3.76 1.16 22.19
N HIS A 411 -4.11 1.54 23.42
CA HIS A 411 -3.18 2.26 24.28
C HIS A 411 -2.01 1.31 24.57
N HIS A 412 -0.84 1.57 23.97
CA HIS A 412 0.37 1.35 24.76
C HIS A 412 0.26 2.32 25.92
N VAL A 413 -0.18 1.81 27.06
CA VAL A 413 0.07 2.46 28.34
C VAL A 413 1.58 2.53 28.42
N LEU A 414 2.16 3.70 28.13
CA LEU A 414 3.46 4.05 28.65
C LEU A 414 3.29 4.13 30.16
N ASN A 415 3.35 2.98 30.82
CA ASN A 415 3.53 2.90 32.26
C ASN A 415 4.98 3.29 32.53
N GLY A 416 5.18 4.42 33.20
CA GLY A 416 6.46 4.82 33.81
C GLY A 416 7.27 5.77 32.98
#